data_AF-A0A7W0R013-F1
#
_entry.id   AF-A0A7W0R013-F1
#
_cell.length_a   1.000
_cell.length_b   1.000
_cell.length_c   1.000
_cell.angle_alpha   90.00
_cell.angle_beta   90.00
_cell.angle_gamma   90.00
#
_symmetry.space_group_name_H-M   'P 1'
#
loop_
_entity.id
_entity.type
_entity.pdbx_description
1 polymer ?
#
loop_
_entity_poly.entity_id
_entity_poly.type
_entity_poly.pdbx_seq_one_letter_code
_entity_poly.pdbx_strand_id
1 'polypeptide(L)' 'MLHEAGFGDVVIGDPVDTFARAGGEPNARAYDVYGYAFKAGRASPVDRGRHGHP' A
#
# COMPACT_ATOMS: atom_id res chain seq x y z
N MET A 1 -1.68 5.89 -6.06
CA MET A 1 -1.28 4.66 -5.32
C MET A 1 -2.41 4.19 -4.40
N LEU A 2 -2.61 2.87 -4.25
CA LEU A 2 -3.69 2.12 -3.55
C LEU A 2 -5.14 2.69 -3.62
N HIS A 3 -5.41 3.88 -3.09
CA HIS A 3 -6.71 4.56 -3.25
C HIS A 3 -7.05 4.83 -4.72
N GLU A 4 -6.07 5.28 -5.51
CA GLU A 4 -6.24 5.45 -6.96
C GLU A 4 -6.46 4.11 -7.69
N ALA A 5 -6.05 3.00 -7.08
CA ALA A 5 -6.33 1.65 -7.60
C ALA A 5 -7.70 1.12 -7.14
N GLY A 6 -8.50 1.92 -6.42
CA GLY A 6 -9.86 1.59 -5.98
C GLY A 6 -9.96 0.88 -4.63
N PHE A 7 -8.87 0.82 -3.86
CA PHE A 7 -8.89 0.31 -2.48
C PHE A 7 -9.42 1.39 -1.52
N GLY A 8 -10.43 1.03 -0.72
CA GLY A 8 -10.96 1.85 0.36
C GLY A 8 -10.35 1.45 1.71
N ASP A 9 -10.53 2.30 2.73
CA ASP A 9 -10.17 2.00 4.12
C ASP A 9 -8.75 1.41 4.27
N VAL A 10 -7.78 2.02 3.58
CA VAL A 10 -6.40 1.53 3.52
C VAL A 10 -5.69 1.86 4.83
N VAL A 11 -5.15 0.84 5.47
CA VAL A 11 -4.25 0.96 6.62
C VAL A 11 -2.92 0.34 6.24
N ILE A 12 -1.84 1.09 6.43
CA ILE A 12 -0.47 0.64 6.20
C ILE A 12 0.13 0.24 7.55
N GLY A 13 0.73 -0.94 7.62
CA GLY A 13 1.43 -1.44 8.79
C GLY A 13 2.86 -0.92 8.89
N ASP A 14 3.55 -1.31 9.95
CA ASP A 14 4.92 -0.89 10.21
C ASP A 14 5.89 -1.33 9.10
N PRO A 15 6.99 -0.58 8.88
CA PRO A 15 8.05 -1.01 7.98
C PRO A 15 8.68 -2.31 8.49
N VAL A 16 8.81 -3.29 7.59
CA VAL A 16 9.46 -4.57 7.87
C VAL A 16 10.61 -4.79 6.90
N ASP A 17 11.73 -5.26 7.42
CA ASP A 17 12.85 -5.70 6.61
C ASP A 17 12.55 -7.05 5.95
N THR A 18 12.20 -7.00 4.65
CA THR A 18 11.92 -8.18 3.85
C THR A 18 13.15 -8.75 3.14
N PHE A 19 14.31 -8.09 3.28
CA PHE A 19 15.53 -8.43 2.54
C PHE A 19 16.60 -9.07 3.42
N ALA A 20 16.39 -9.18 4.73
CA ALA A 20 17.33 -9.86 5.63
C ALA A 20 17.76 -11.22 5.07
N ARG A 21 19.07 -11.39 4.88
CA ARG A 21 19.74 -12.59 4.34
C ARG A 21 19.40 -12.93 2.90
N ALA A 22 18.67 -12.06 2.18
CA ALA A 22 18.45 -12.21 0.75
C ALA A 22 19.68 -11.72 -0.03
N GLY A 23 19.91 -12.25 -1.22
CA GLY A 23 21.03 -11.80 -2.07
C GLY A 23 20.97 -10.31 -2.43
N GLY A 24 19.78 -9.70 -2.39
CA GLY A 24 19.57 -8.27 -2.63
C GLY A 24 19.75 -7.39 -1.39
N GLU A 25 20.05 -7.94 -0.20
CA GLU A 25 20.17 -7.18 1.04
C GLU A 25 21.11 -5.97 0.92
N PRO A 26 22.34 -6.08 0.37
CA PRO A 26 23.26 -4.93 0.31
C PRO A 26 22.68 -3.75 -0.50
N ASN A 27 21.97 -4.04 -1.59
CA ASN A 27 21.31 -3.02 -2.40
C ASN A 27 20.10 -2.44 -1.68
N ALA A 28 19.32 -3.27 -0.97
CA ALA A 28 18.19 -2.80 -0.17
C ALA A 28 18.64 -1.85 0.96
N ARG A 29 19.79 -2.11 1.60
CA ARG A 29 20.36 -1.23 2.62
C ARG A 29 20.86 0.10 2.06
N ALA A 30 21.35 0.13 0.82
CA ALA A 30 21.82 1.36 0.20
C ALA A 30 20.71 2.41 0.00
N TYR A 31 19.45 1.98 0.01
CA TYR A 31 18.28 2.84 -0.22
C TYR A 31 17.21 2.72 0.88
N ASP A 32 17.56 2.16 2.05
CA ASP A 32 16.64 1.96 3.18
C ASP A 32 15.29 1.34 2.77
N VAL A 33 15.36 0.27 1.97
CA VAL A 33 14.16 -0.39 1.43
C VAL A 33 13.47 -1.25 2.50
N TYR A 34 12.20 -0.96 2.73
CA TYR A 34 11.31 -1.73 3.63
C TYR A 34 10.05 -2.19 2.90
N GLY A 35 9.51 -3.33 3.33
CA GLY A 35 8.18 -3.78 2.98
C GLY A 35 7.14 -3.21 3.94
N TYR A 36 5.95 -2.91 3.42
CA TYR A 36 4.81 -2.43 4.21
C TYR A 36 3.60 -3.31 3.91
N ALA A 37 3.16 -4.08 4.90
CA ALA A 37 1.88 -4.78 4.79
C ALA A 37 0.76 -3.74 4.77
N PHE A 38 -0.31 -4.00 4.01
CA PHE A 38 -1.50 -3.15 4.03
C PHE A 38 -2.77 -3.98 4.15
N LYS A 39 -3.75 -3.41 4.82
CA LYS A 39 -5.13 -3.90 4.85
C LYS A 39 -5.98 -2.90 4.10
N ALA A 40 -6.83 -3.39 3.20
CA ALA A 40 -7.78 -2.55 2.49
C ALA A 40 -9.18 -3.15 2.58
N GLY A 41 -10.17 -2.28 2.76
CA GLY A 41 -11.57 -2.59 2.56
C GLY A 41 -11.96 -2.46 1.10
N ARG A 42 -13.06 -3.12 0.71
CA ARG A 42 -13.74 -2.78 -0.53
C ARG A 42 -14.41 -1.42 -0.32
N ALA A 43 -14.11 -0.43 -1.17
CA ALA A 43 -14.79 0.86 -1.12
C ALA A 43 -16.32 0.65 -1.10
N SER A 44 -17.00 1.24 -0.13
CA SER A 44 -18.45 1.15 0.00
C SER A 44 -19.12 1.65 -1.30
N PRO A 45 -20.16 0.98 -1.83
CA PRO A 45 -20.86 1.44 -3.03
C PRO A 45 -21.39 2.88 -2.95
N VAL A 46 -21.62 3.39 -1.74
CA VAL A 46 -22.01 4.79 -1.46
C VAL A 46 -20.99 5.80 -1.98
N ASP A 47 -19.70 5.44 -2.04
CA ASP A 47 -18.63 6.33 -2.49
C ASP A 47 -18.51 6.36 -4.03
N ARG A 48 -19.11 5.39 -4.74
CA ARG A 48 -19.14 5.36 -6.21
C ARG A 48 -20.22 6.26 -6.83
N GLY A 49 -21.05 6.90 -6.01
CA GLY A 49 -22.21 7.69 -6.45
C GLY A 49 -21.99 9.21 -6.56
N ARG A 50 -20.82 9.75 -6.19
CA ARG A 50 -20.60 11.21 -6.14
C ARG A 50 -19.80 11.77 -7.33
N HIS A 51 -19.96 11.17 -8.50
CA HIS A 51 -19.67 11.82 -9.78
C HIS A 51 -20.97 12.06 -10.55
N GLY A 52 -21.87 12.82 -9.94
CA GLY A 52 -22.91 13.53 -10.68
C GLY A 52 -22.28 14.78 -11.29
N HIS A 53 -21.95 14.74 -12.58
CA HIS A 53 -21.81 15.96 -13.36
C HIS A 53 -23.21 16.55 -13.60
N PRO A 54 -23.37 17.89 -13.57
CA PRO A 54 -24.63 18.57 -13.85
C PRO A 54 -25.12 18.38 -15.28
#